data_AF-A0A7V0MGT2-F1
#
_entry.id   AF-A0A7V0MGT2-F1
#
_cell.length_a   1.000
_cell.length_b   1.000
_cell.length_c   1.000
_cell.angle_alpha   90.00
_cell.angle_beta   90.00
_cell.angle_gamma   90.00
#
_symmetry.space_group_name_H-M   'P 1'
#
loop_
_entity.id
_entity.type
_entity.pdbx_description
1 polymer ?
#
loop_
_entity_poly.entity_id
_entity_poly.type
_entity_poly.pdbx_seq_one_letter_code
_entity_poly.pdbx_strand_id
1 'polypeptide(L)'
;METEGKAKPLKLLIFHSLKTFLFLFNALIYLKDREIPETRREKIHLLSELFDINEKVFMDLLDVYEEKTKPDQQQLERLVLNYIEEMTKLSRKVDALTI
;
A
#
# COMPACT_ATOMS: atom_id res chain seq x y z
N MET A 1 -26.61 -3.64 -15.73
CA MET A 1 -25.17 -3.44 -15.98
C MET A 1 -24.86 -2.00 -15.58
N GLU A 2 -24.50 -1.76 -14.31
CA GLU A 2 -24.32 -0.41 -13.73
C GLU A 2 -23.04 -0.30 -12.87
N THR A 3 -22.07 -1.21 -13.06
CA THR A 3 -20.93 -1.39 -12.14
C THR A 3 -19.63 -0.71 -12.60
N GLU A 4 -19.53 -0.26 -13.86
CA GLU A 4 -18.29 0.35 -14.36
C GLU A 4 -17.97 1.72 -13.70
N GLY A 5 -18.98 2.43 -13.20
CA GLY A 5 -18.83 3.79 -12.66
C GLY A 5 -17.99 3.90 -11.38
N LYS A 6 -17.97 2.87 -10.52
CA LYS A 6 -17.28 2.90 -9.22
C LYS A 6 -15.85 2.35 -9.24
N ALA A 7 -15.51 1.50 -10.22
CA ALA A 7 -14.17 0.95 -10.34
C ALA A 7 -13.12 2.01 -10.71
N LYS A 8 -13.47 2.97 -11.57
CA LYS A 8 -12.56 4.05 -11.99
C LYS A 8 -12.15 4.98 -10.83
N PRO A 9 -13.07 5.48 -9.97
CA PRO A 9 -12.73 6.22 -8.76
C PRO A 9 -11.78 5.47 -7.82
N LEU A 10 -12.01 4.18 -7.58
CA LEU A 10 -11.16 3.38 -6.70
C LEU A 10 -9.74 3.18 -7.27
N LYS A 11 -9.61 2.98 -8.59
CA LYS A 11 -8.27 2.95 -9.22
C LYS A 11 -7.54 4.28 -9.09
N LEU A 12 -8.24 5.40 -9.25
CA LEU A 12 -7.67 6.73 -9.04
C LEU A 12 -7.21 6.94 -7.60
N LEU A 13 -8.02 6.50 -6.62
CA LEU A 13 -7.65 6.53 -5.20
C LEU A 13 -6.35 5.74 -4.95
N ILE A 14 -6.24 4.53 -5.50
CA ILE A 14 -5.00 3.72 -5.43
C ILE A 14 -3.83 4.49 -6.04
N PHE A 15 -4.01 5.04 -7.23
CA PHE A 15 -2.94 5.74 -7.95
C PHE A 15 -2.40 6.95 -7.21
N HIS A 16 -3.29 7.78 -6.66
CA HIS A 16 -2.90 8.97 -5.91
C HIS A 16 -2.31 8.65 -4.53
N SER A 17 -2.92 7.69 -3.81
CA SER A 17 -2.45 7.32 -2.45
C SER A 17 -1.13 6.57 -2.49
N LEU A 18 -0.99 5.55 -3.34
CA LEU A 18 0.21 4.72 -3.38
C LEU A 18 1.44 5.52 -3.81
N LYS A 19 1.30 6.45 -4.77
CA LYS A 19 2.39 7.36 -5.15
C LYS A 19 2.92 8.13 -3.93
N THR A 20 2.03 8.68 -3.11
CA THR A 20 2.41 9.43 -1.90
C THR A 20 3.02 8.50 -0.84
N PHE A 21 2.44 7.32 -0.63
CA PHE A 21 2.89 6.41 0.41
C PHE A 21 4.23 5.75 0.09
N LEU A 22 4.55 5.51 -1.19
CA LEU A 22 5.89 5.05 -1.58
C LEU A 22 7.00 6.04 -1.16
N PHE A 23 6.72 7.35 -1.08
CA PHE A 23 7.67 8.30 -0.51
C PHE A 23 7.76 8.18 1.01
N LEU A 24 6.62 8.03 1.69
CA LEU A 24 6.58 7.84 3.15
C LEU A 24 7.26 6.53 3.58
N PHE A 25 7.13 5.46 2.81
CA PHE A 25 7.76 4.17 3.10
C PHE A 25 9.29 4.29 3.16
N ASN A 26 9.90 5.12 2.30
CA ASN A 26 11.34 5.40 2.38
C ASN A 26 11.70 6.06 3.72
N ALA A 27 10.89 7.03 4.18
CA ALA A 27 11.12 7.71 5.44
C ALA A 27 10.95 6.77 6.64
N LEU A 28 9.96 5.86 6.59
CA LEU A 28 9.75 4.86 7.64
C LEU A 28 10.87 3.82 7.72
N ILE A 29 11.41 3.39 6.57
CA ILE A 29 12.58 2.50 6.50
C ILE A 29 13.81 3.21 7.08
N TYR A 30 14.02 4.48 6.71
CA TYR A 30 15.09 5.30 7.25
C TYR A 30 14.97 5.49 8.77
N LEU A 31 13.77 5.72 9.30
CA LEU A 31 13.52 5.84 10.73
C LEU A 31 13.87 4.56 11.53
N LYS A 32 13.96 3.42 10.86
CA LYS A 32 14.37 2.14 11.45
C LYS A 32 15.86 1.85 11.29
N ASP A 33 16.65 2.84 10.89
CA ASP A 33 18.09 2.72 10.60
C ASP A 33 18.40 1.60 9.60
N ARG A 34 17.52 1.41 8.61
CA ARG A 34 17.70 0.44 7.52
C ARG A 34 18.00 1.12 6.20
N GLU A 35 18.80 0.44 5.38
CA GLU A 35 19.06 0.86 4.01
C GLU A 35 17.76 0.82 3.19
N ILE A 36 17.53 1.86 2.38
CA ILE A 36 16.34 1.97 1.54
C ILE A 36 16.57 1.13 0.28
N PRO A 37 15.76 0.08 0.02
CA PRO A 37 15.92 -0.73 -1.17
C PRO A 37 15.70 0.07 -2.46
N GLU A 38 16.21 -0.41 -3.58
CA GLU A 38 16.07 0.28 -4.87
C GLU A 38 14.66 0.12 -5.45
N THR A 39 14.07 -1.08 -5.34
CA THR A 39 12.78 -1.36 -5.98
C THR A 39 11.59 -1.16 -5.04
N ARG A 40 10.43 -0.85 -5.63
CA ARG A 40 9.17 -0.70 -4.87
C ARG A 40 8.76 -1.98 -4.14
N ARG A 41 9.00 -3.14 -4.75
CA ARG A 41 8.67 -4.43 -4.17
C ARG A 41 9.54 -4.73 -2.96
N GLU A 42 10.86 -4.54 -3.08
CA GLU A 42 11.77 -4.73 -1.94
C GLU A 42 11.45 -3.76 -0.80
N LYS A 43 11.06 -2.51 -1.11
CA LYS A 43 10.57 -1.56 -0.09
C LYS A 43 9.34 -2.08 0.64
N ILE A 44 8.35 -2.60 -0.09
CA ILE A 44 7.13 -3.16 0.50
C ILE A 44 7.46 -4.37 1.38
N HIS A 45 8.35 -5.26 0.90
CA HIS A 45 8.80 -6.41 1.66
C HIS A 45 9.55 -6.02 2.94
N LEU A 46 10.50 -5.09 2.86
CA LEU A 46 11.21 -4.62 4.05
C LEU A 46 10.25 -3.92 5.04
N LEU A 47 9.29 -3.14 4.53
CA LEU A 47 8.31 -2.48 5.38
C LEU A 47 7.37 -3.49 6.06
N SER A 48 6.97 -4.56 5.37
CA SER A 48 6.15 -5.63 5.97
C SER A 48 6.88 -6.33 7.10
N GLU A 49 8.19 -6.59 6.96
CA GLU A 49 9.01 -7.13 8.04
C GLU A 49 9.17 -6.16 9.22
N LEU A 50 9.47 -4.89 8.95
CA LEU A 50 9.76 -3.90 9.99
C LEU A 50 8.55 -3.49 10.82
N PHE A 51 7.38 -3.45 10.19
CA PHE A 51 6.15 -2.96 10.79
C PHE A 51 5.07 -4.04 10.93
N ASP A 52 5.32 -5.29 10.57
CA ASP A 52 4.36 -6.41 10.68
C ASP A 52 2.99 -6.00 10.11
N ILE A 53 3.02 -5.66 8.82
CA ILE A 53 1.86 -5.34 7.98
C ILE A 53 1.74 -6.40 6.88
N ASN A 54 0.54 -6.57 6.33
CA ASN A 54 0.29 -7.60 5.33
C ASN A 54 0.90 -7.25 3.97
N GLU A 55 2.07 -7.82 3.68
CA GLU A 55 2.80 -7.62 2.41
C GLU A 55 1.92 -7.83 1.18
N LYS A 56 1.09 -8.87 1.19
CA LYS A 56 0.27 -9.25 0.04
C LYS A 56 -0.68 -8.12 -0.38
N VAL A 57 -1.27 -7.41 0.58
CA VAL A 57 -2.20 -6.29 0.31
C VAL A 57 -1.49 -5.17 -0.47
N PHE A 58 -0.26 -4.82 -0.07
CA PHE A 58 0.52 -3.79 -0.73
C PHE A 58 1.08 -4.24 -2.08
N MET A 59 1.44 -5.53 -2.22
CA MET A 59 1.86 -6.09 -3.50
C MET A 59 0.71 -6.12 -4.51
N ASP A 60 -0.49 -6.54 -4.09
CA ASP A 60 -1.69 -6.54 -4.93
C ASP A 60 -2.04 -5.09 -5.36
N LEU A 61 -1.91 -4.12 -4.45
CA LEU A 61 -2.03 -2.69 -4.75
C LEU A 61 -1.02 -2.21 -5.78
N LEU A 62 0.24 -2.61 -5.62
CA LEU A 62 1.31 -2.25 -6.55
C LEU A 62 1.04 -2.85 -7.93
N ASP A 63 0.51 -4.07 -8.01
CA ASP A 63 0.15 -4.70 -9.28
C ASP A 63 -1.00 -3.97 -9.98
N VAL A 64 -1.99 -3.46 -9.23
CA VAL A 64 -3.03 -2.59 -9.80
C VAL A 64 -2.45 -1.25 -10.25
N TYR A 65 -1.56 -0.65 -9.45
CA TYR A 65 -0.90 0.62 -9.76
C TYR A 65 0.00 0.55 -11.00
N GLU A 66 0.70 -0.56 -11.19
CA GLU A 66 1.58 -0.83 -12.34
C GLU A 66 0.81 -1.47 -13.51
N GLU A 67 -0.53 -1.48 -13.44
CA GLU A 67 -1.44 -2.03 -14.45
C GLU A 67 -1.17 -3.49 -14.84
N LYS A 68 -0.52 -4.25 -13.95
CA LYS A 68 -0.22 -5.70 -14.11
C LYS A 68 -1.46 -6.57 -13.95
N THR A 69 -2.46 -6.08 -13.24
CA THR A 69 -3.74 -6.78 -13.04
C THR A 69 -4.93 -5.88 -13.37
N LYS A 70 -6.05 -6.52 -13.72
CA LYS A 70 -7.33 -5.84 -14.00
C LYS A 70 -8.43 -6.44 -13.12
N PRO A 71 -8.42 -6.16 -11.81
CA PRO A 71 -9.46 -6.64 -10.92
C PRO A 71 -10.83 -6.06 -11.29
N ASP A 72 -11.88 -6.83 -11.04
CA ASP A 72 -13.26 -6.35 -11.08
C ASP A 72 -13.54 -5.37 -9.93
N GLN A 73 -14.73 -4.76 -9.95
CA GLN A 73 -15.11 -3.77 -8.93
C GLN A 73 -15.08 -4.36 -7.52
N GLN A 74 -15.56 -5.58 -7.32
CA GLN A 74 -15.67 -6.18 -5.99
C GLN A 74 -14.29 -6.54 -5.43
N GLN A 75 -13.39 -7.02 -6.29
CA GLN A 75 -11.99 -7.25 -5.96
C GLN A 75 -11.29 -5.94 -5.58
N LEU A 76 -11.56 -4.86 -6.33
CA LEU A 76 -10.98 -3.54 -6.07
C LEU A 76 -11.48 -2.92 -4.76
N GLU A 77 -12.78 -3.04 -4.47
CA GLU A 77 -13.38 -2.59 -3.20
C GLU A 77 -12.75 -3.33 -2.01
N ARG A 78 -12.65 -4.65 -2.08
CA ARG A 78 -11.98 -5.46 -1.04
C ARG A 78 -10.52 -5.07 -0.86
N LEU A 79 -9.79 -4.86 -1.97
CA LEU A 79 -8.39 -4.47 -1.91
C LEU A 79 -8.20 -3.11 -1.22
N VAL A 80 -9.05 -2.12 -1.54
CA VAL A 80 -9.00 -0.79 -0.92
C VAL A 80 -9.35 -0.85 0.57
N LEU A 81 -10.34 -1.65 0.96
CA LEU A 81 -10.69 -1.82 2.37
C LEU A 81 -9.55 -2.46 3.17
N ASN A 82 -8.99 -3.57 2.67
CA ASN A 82 -7.85 -4.23 3.31
C ASN A 82 -6.65 -3.28 3.42
N TYR A 83 -6.41 -2.48 2.40
CA TYR A 83 -5.36 -1.47 2.42
C TYR A 83 -5.56 -0.40 3.48
N ILE A 84 -6.78 0.12 3.63
CA ILE A 84 -7.09 1.11 4.67
C ILE A 84 -6.86 0.51 6.06
N GLU A 85 -7.23 -0.76 6.26
CA GLU A 85 -6.96 -1.48 7.50
C GLU A 85 -5.45 -1.59 7.78
N GLU A 86 -4.65 -2.01 6.79
CA GLU A 86 -3.20 -2.12 6.94
C GLU A 86 -2.52 -0.76 7.17
N MET A 87 -2.96 0.30 6.48
CA MET A 87 -2.45 1.66 6.71
C MET A 87 -2.81 2.15 8.12
N THR A 88 -3.97 1.79 8.64
CA THR A 88 -4.37 2.12 10.02
C THR A 88 -3.47 1.40 11.03
N LYS A 89 -3.14 0.12 10.78
CA LYS A 89 -2.17 -0.62 11.60
C LYS A 89 -0.79 0.01 11.54
N LEU A 90 -0.31 0.35 10.35
CA LEU A 90 0.98 1.01 10.15
C LEU A 90 1.05 2.32 10.94
N SER A 91 0.02 3.19 10.83
CA SER A 91 -0.06 4.45 11.57
C SER A 91 0.10 4.22 13.07
N ARG A 92 -0.67 3.30 13.66
CA ARG A 92 -0.57 3.01 15.10
C ARG A 92 0.81 2.53 15.52
N LYS A 93 1.48 1.74 14.67
CA LYS A 93 2.83 1.23 14.94
C LYS A 93 3.88 2.32 14.83
N VAL A 94 3.73 3.24 13.89
CA VAL A 94 4.57 4.44 13.77
C VAL A 94 4.36 5.37 14.96
N ASP A 95 3.12 5.62 15.37
CA ASP A 95 2.79 6.46 16.53
C ASP A 95 3.32 5.88 17.85
N ALA A 96 3.45 4.55 17.94
CA ALA A 96 4.03 3.85 19.08
C ALA A 96 5.57 3.82 19.08
N LEU A 97 6.23 4.30 18.02
CA LEU A 97 7.68 4.49 18.04
C LEU A 97 7.97 5.62 19.03
N THR A 98 8.53 5.26 20.17
CA THR A 98 9.14 6.25 21.07
C THR A 98 10.46 6.67 20.41
N ILE A 99 10.47 7.87 19.83
CA ILE A 99 11.65 8.53 19.27
C ILE A 99 12.22 9.45 20.34
#